data_AF-A0A8D0L5Y6-F1
#
_entry.id   AF-A0A8D0L5Y6-F1
#
_cell.length_a   1.000
_cell.length_b   1.000
_cell.length_c   1.000
_cell.angle_alpha   90.00
_cell.angle_beta   90.00
_cell.angle_gamma   90.00
#
_symmetry.space_group_name_H-M   'P 1'
#
loop_
_entity.id
_entity.type
_entity.pdbx_description
1 polymer ?
#
loop_
_entity_poly.entity_id
_entity_poly.type
_entity_poly.pdbx_seq_one_letter_code
_entity_poly.pdbx_strand_id
1 'polypeptide(L)' 'MAAAAAPTQLEAELYYLIARFLQSGPCKKSAQVLVEELEEYQLIPRRLDWQGKEHRRSFEDLVSEVSL' A
#
# COMPACT_ATOMS: atom_id res chain seq x y z
N MET A 1 -25.16 -2.30 2.52
CA MET A 1 -23.80 -2.53 3.05
C MET A 1 -22.93 -2.96 1.88
N ALA A 2 -22.17 -2.04 1.29
CA ALA A 2 -21.31 -2.36 0.17
C ALA A 2 -20.21 -3.30 0.67
N ALA A 3 -20.18 -4.52 0.17
CA ALA A 3 -19.01 -5.38 0.31
C ALA A 3 -17.86 -4.64 -0.37
N ALA A 4 -16.89 -4.15 0.42
CA ALA A 4 -15.65 -3.64 -0.13
C ALA A 4 -15.00 -4.83 -0.85
N ALA A 5 -15.14 -4.86 -2.17
CA ALA A 5 -14.37 -5.77 -3.01
C ALA A 5 -12.90 -5.54 -2.67
N ALA A 6 -12.13 -6.62 -2.52
CA ALA A 6 -10.69 -6.49 -2.33
C ALA A 6 -10.15 -5.54 -3.41
N PRO A 7 -9.32 -4.54 -3.05
CA PRO A 7 -8.81 -3.58 -4.01
C PRO A 7 -8.14 -4.36 -5.15
N THR A 8 -8.45 -3.96 -6.37
CA THR A 8 -7.71 -4.45 -7.52
C THR A 8 -6.23 -4.12 -7.35
N GLN A 9 -5.35 -4.91 -7.96
CA GLN A 9 -3.90 -4.66 -7.87
C GLN A 9 -3.55 -3.21 -8.26
N LEU A 10 -4.25 -2.66 -9.26
CA LEU A 10 -4.11 -1.28 -9.70
C LEU A 10 -4.49 -0.25 -8.61
N GLU A 11 -5.58 -0.47 -7.89
CA GLU A 11 -6.00 0.41 -6.79
C GLU A 11 -4.99 0.39 -5.66
N ALA A 12 -4.49 -0.80 -5.29
CA ALA A 12 -3.47 -0.96 -4.26
C ALA A 12 -2.15 -0.24 -4.63
N GLU A 13 -1.72 -0.36 -5.89
CA GLU A 13 -0.56 0.37 -6.43
C GLU A 13 -0.78 1.89 -6.42
N LEU A 14 -1.99 2.34 -6.79
CA LEU A 14 -2.33 3.77 -6.78
C LEU A 14 -2.28 4.36 -5.36
N TYR A 15 -2.86 3.67 -4.38
CA TYR A 15 -2.81 4.09 -2.99
C TYR A 15 -1.37 4.23 -2.48
N TYR A 16 -0.51 3.27 -2.82
CA TYR A 16 0.91 3.35 -2.50
C TYR A 16 1.57 4.58 -3.14
N LEU A 17 1.33 4.84 -4.42
CA LEU A 17 1.91 5.99 -5.13
C LEU A 17 1.46 7.31 -4.51
N ILE A 18 0.19 7.42 -4.11
CA ILE A 18 -0.35 8.61 -3.42
C ILE A 18 0.35 8.77 -2.07
N ALA A 19 0.46 7.71 -1.26
CA ALA A 19 1.14 7.76 0.03
C ALA A 19 2.61 8.18 -0.10
N ARG A 20 3.32 7.66 -1.12
CA ARG A 20 4.71 8.03 -1.42
C ARG A 20 4.83 9.48 -1.88
N PHE A 21 3.93 9.93 -2.75
CA PHE A 21 3.85 11.33 -3.18
C PHE A 21 3.66 12.27 -2.00
N LEU A 22 2.71 11.98 -1.11
CA LEU A 22 2.40 12.80 0.06
C LEU A 22 3.57 12.84 1.07
N GLN A 23 4.29 11.72 1.26
CA GLN A 23 5.48 11.65 2.12
C GLN A 23 6.63 12.55 1.62
N SER A 24 6.82 12.61 0.30
CA SER A 24 7.82 13.48 -0.33
C SER A 24 7.41 14.97 -0.32
N GLY A 25 6.14 15.26 -0.07
CA GLY A 25 5.57 16.60 -0.09
C GLY A 25 5.38 17.24 1.31
N PRO A 26 4.70 18.40 1.37
CA PRO A 26 4.39 19.07 2.63
C PRO A 26 3.30 18.32 3.44
N CYS A 27 2.55 17.43 2.81
CA CYS A 27 1.39 16.75 3.37
C CYS A 27 1.73 15.49 4.17
N LYS A 28 2.76 15.55 5.03
CA LYS A 28 3.24 14.38 5.79
C LYS A 28 2.18 13.76 6.72
N LYS A 29 1.34 14.60 7.35
CA LYS A 29 0.24 14.14 8.21
C LYS A 29 -0.78 13.32 7.42
N SER A 30 -1.16 13.80 6.24
CA SER A 30 -2.08 13.08 5.35
C SER A 30 -1.48 11.76 4.87
N ALA A 31 -0.17 11.75 4.59
CA ALA A 31 0.53 10.54 4.21
C ALA A 31 0.51 9.49 5.33
N GLN A 32 0.73 9.92 6.58
CA GLN A 32 0.73 9.03 7.73
C GLN A 32 -0.66 8.40 7.97
N VAL A 33 -1.73 9.22 7.97
CA VAL A 33 -3.11 8.72 8.11
C VAL A 33 -3.45 7.75 6.99
N LEU A 34 -3.05 8.05 5.75
CA LEU A 34 -3.29 7.15 4.62
C LEU A 34 -2.57 5.81 4.81
N VAL A 35 -1.32 5.80 5.29
CA VAL A 35 -0.59 4.55 5.56
C VAL A 35 -1.27 3.73 6.65
N GLU A 36 -1.71 4.37 7.73
CA GLU A 36 -2.44 3.72 8.83
C GLU A 36 -3.74 3.07 8.32
N GLU A 37 -4.53 3.78 7.49
CA GLU A 37 -5.75 3.24 6.88
C GLU A 37 -5.45 2.07 5.92
N LEU A 38 -4.37 2.15 5.13
CA LEU A 38 -3.97 1.07 4.22
C LEU A 38 -3.61 -0.21 4.97
N GLU A 39 -2.98 -0.10 6.14
CA GLU A 39 -2.67 -1.23 7.01
C GLU A 39 -3.93 -1.80 7.69
N GLU A 40 -4.80 -0.92 8.21
CA GLU A 40 -6.05 -1.30 8.87
C GLU A 40 -6.97 -2.08 7.92
N TYR A 41 -7.12 -1.60 6.68
CA TYR A 41 -7.96 -2.23 5.67
C TYR A 41 -7.24 -3.32 4.85
N GLN A 42 -5.96 -3.63 5.17
CA GLN A 42 -5.12 -4.59 4.42
C GLN A 42 -5.10 -4.34 2.91
N LEU A 43 -5.08 -3.07 2.51
CA LEU A 43 -5.09 -2.64 1.10
C LEU A 43 -3.70 -2.65 0.47
N ILE A 44 -2.65 -2.95 1.26
CA ILE A 44 -1.28 -3.06 0.78
C ILE A 44 -1.18 -4.26 -0.16
N PRO A 45 -0.64 -4.08 -1.39
CA PRO A 45 -0.51 -5.17 -2.33
C PRO A 45 0.39 -6.27 -1.75
N ARG A 46 -0.11 -7.51 -1.73
CA ARG A 46 0.65 -8.68 -1.31
C ARG A 46 1.66 -9.05 -2.40
N ARG A 47 2.84 -9.52 -2.02
CA ARG A 47 3.77 -10.10 -3.00
C ARG A 47 3.43 -11.56 -3.25
N LEU A 48 3.57 -11.94 -4.51
CA LEU A 48 3.61 -13.33 -4.93
C LEU A 48 5.05 -13.78 -5.05
N ASP A 49 5.35 -14.89 -4.40
CA ASP A 49 6.61 -15.58 -4.56
C ASP A 49 6.66 -16.31 -5.90
N TRP A 50 7.85 -16.79 -6.30
CA TRP A 50 8.04 -17.65 -7.48
C TRP A 50 7.25 -18.98 -7.41
N GLN A 51 6.80 -19.36 -6.22
CA GLN A 51 5.91 -20.51 -5.98
C GLN A 51 4.41 -20.12 -5.97
N GLY A 52 4.08 -18.86 -6.23
CA GLY A 52 2.70 -18.35 -6.21
C GLY A 52 2.11 -18.19 -4.80
N LYS A 53 2.93 -18.19 -3.75
CA LYS A 53 2.47 -17.91 -2.38
C LYS A 53 2.40 -16.42 -2.12
N GLU A 54 1.33 -16.00 -1.46
CA GLU A 54 1.15 -14.61 -1.03
C GLU A 54 1.87 -14.34 0.29
N HIS A 55 2.68 -13.29 0.31
CA HIS A 55 3.35 -12.80 1.51
C HIS A 55 2.80 -11.42 1.88
N ARG A 56 2.33 -11.30 3.13
CA ARG A 56 1.97 -10.01 3.74
C ARG A 56 3.23 -9.18 3.93
N ARG A 57 3.12 -7.87 3.68
CA ARG A 57 4.22 -6.91 3.81
C ARG A 57 3.71 -5.63 4.46
N SER A 58 4.62 -4.96 5.15
CA SER A 58 4.36 -3.62 5.68
C SER A 58 4.50 -2.58 4.55
N PHE A 59 3.95 -1.39 4.79
CA PHE A 59 4.10 -0.30 3.84
C PHE A 59 5.59 0.10 3.66
N GLU A 60 6.38 0.05 4.74
CA GLU A 60 7.82 0.33 4.72
C GLU A 60 8.62 -0.63 3.84
N ASP A 61 8.25 -1.92 3.83
CA ASP A 61 8.87 -2.91 2.94
C ASP A 61 8.63 -2.54 1.47
N LEU A 62 7.42 -2.04 1.15
CA LEU A 62 7.04 -1.65 -0.21
C LEU A 62 7.76 -0.36 -0.65
N VAL A 63 8.01 0.57 0.28
CA VAL A 63 8.83 1.77 0.01
C VAL A 63 10.29 1.39 -0.25
N SER A 64 10.81 0.44 0.52
CA SER A 64 12.21 0.00 0.44
C SER A 64 12.52 -0.74 -0.87
N GLU A 65 11.59 -1.54 -1.37
CA GLU A 65 11.81 -2.31 -2.61
C GLU A 65 11.72 -1.50 -3.91
N VAL A 66 10.94 -0.42 -3.93
CA VAL A 66 10.77 0.44 -5.13
C VAL A 66 11.79 1.59 -5.14
N SER A 67 12.86 1.50 -4.35
CA SER A 67 14.01 2.41 -4.40
C SER A 67 15.30 1.78 -4.95
N LEU A 68 15.21 0.54 -5.47
CA LEU A 68 16.21 -0.07 -6.37
C LEU A 68 15.86 0.23 -7.83
#